data_AF-A0A090RZZ1-F1
#
_entry.id   AF-A0A090RZZ1-F1
#
_cell.length_a   1.000
_cell.length_b   1.000
_cell.length_c   1.000
_cell.angle_alpha   90.00
_cell.angle_beta   90.00
_cell.angle_gamma   90.00
#
_symmetry.space_group_name_H-M   'P 1'
#
loop_
_entity.id
_entity.type
_entity.pdbx_description
1 polymer ?
#
loop_
_entity_poly.entity_id
_entity_poly.type
_entity_poly.pdbx_seq_one_letter_code
_entity_poly.pdbx_strand_id
1 'polypeptide(L)'
;MEYSQFVFDGRHSDKAKLSAEDFMIEEFVTSTSAESKESTPSLLDGHIISVAQIELGGEKYLLDDNKQVRLVGDHDWSTEQDAAIYVALLSDNAAIDAYETMGLTHHECQMTMQISESGPVIHTTMENYGTIRTGEQIHLEQGDYGIEQRHTFDLCVDDLKEGHLQDFGTRVIQHINENNALYESKLKNQDKKYIYLMKFELNYISPTGKRVKGLRPYGNAHESSIRIGIESISQTRVDGTYPTPEGSLMVYKVKDMNNGNPWVKEPTESEIKDRSAYSYWKSLDDEGRKEWLETWMEDNSHSTGAPSLTLKQI
;
A
#
# COMPACT_ATOMS: atom_id res chain seq x y z
N MET A 1 -46.10 -20.41 -24.81
CA MET A 1 -44.78 -20.95 -24.41
C MET A 1 -43.90 -19.73 -24.24
N GLU A 2 -43.80 -19.28 -22.99
CA GLU A 2 -43.24 -17.98 -22.60
C GLU A 2 -41.72 -18.03 -22.59
N TYR A 3 -41.10 -16.98 -23.14
CA TYR A 3 -39.68 -16.71 -23.00
C TYR A 3 -39.45 -16.04 -21.64
N SER A 4 -38.71 -16.70 -20.75
CA SER A 4 -38.26 -16.09 -19.50
C SER A 4 -37.16 -15.08 -19.79
N GLN A 5 -37.49 -13.79 -19.69
CA GLN A 5 -36.50 -12.72 -19.58
C GLN A 5 -35.74 -12.90 -18.26
N PHE A 6 -34.43 -13.11 -18.35
CA PHE A 6 -33.54 -12.95 -17.20
C PHE A 6 -33.53 -11.48 -16.81
N VAL A 7 -34.31 -11.15 -15.78
CA VAL A 7 -34.24 -9.88 -15.07
C VAL A 7 -33.01 -9.95 -14.19
N PHE A 8 -32.03 -9.09 -14.46
CA PHE A 8 -30.88 -8.87 -13.61
C PHE A 8 -31.36 -8.16 -12.34
N ASP A 9 -31.54 -8.88 -11.24
CA ASP A 9 -31.86 -8.30 -9.94
C ASP A 9 -30.54 -7.96 -9.22
N GLY A 10 -30.25 -6.66 -9.11
CA GLY A 10 -29.02 -6.13 -8.51
C GLY A 10 -28.91 -6.39 -7.00
N ARG A 11 -28.82 -7.65 -6.60
CA ARG A 11 -28.67 -8.11 -5.20
C ARG A 11 -27.71 -9.28 -5.07
N HIS A 12 -26.48 -9.08 -5.53
CA HIS A 12 -25.31 -9.77 -4.97
C HIS A 12 -24.11 -8.82 -5.01
N SER A 13 -24.00 -8.01 -3.96
CA SER A 13 -22.79 -7.25 -3.65
C SER A 13 -21.83 -8.14 -2.88
N ASP A 14 -21.27 -9.15 -3.54
CA ASP A 14 -19.94 -9.61 -3.16
C ASP A 14 -19.00 -8.55 -3.75
N LYS A 15 -18.35 -7.76 -2.89
CA LYS A 15 -17.33 -6.79 -3.30
C LYS A 15 -16.30 -7.54 -4.14
N ALA A 16 -16.39 -7.39 -5.46
CA ALA A 16 -15.43 -7.94 -6.40
C ALA A 16 -14.07 -7.35 -6.03
N LYS A 17 -13.21 -8.19 -5.45
CA LYS A 17 -11.85 -7.82 -5.08
C LYS A 17 -11.09 -7.67 -6.39
N LEU A 18 -11.07 -6.45 -6.95
CA LEU A 18 -10.41 -6.12 -8.20
C LEU A 18 -8.96 -6.64 -8.17
N SER A 19 -8.57 -7.31 -9.24
CA SER A 19 -7.23 -7.86 -9.40
C SER A 19 -6.25 -6.79 -9.91
N ALA A 20 -4.94 -7.00 -9.73
CA ALA A 20 -3.91 -6.12 -10.30
C ALA A 20 -4.05 -5.96 -11.83
N GLU A 21 -4.56 -6.98 -12.52
CA GLU A 21 -4.85 -6.94 -13.95
C GLU A 21 -6.04 -6.02 -14.27
N ASP A 22 -7.07 -5.99 -13.43
CA ASP A 22 -8.19 -5.04 -13.58
C ASP A 22 -7.69 -3.60 -13.41
N PHE A 23 -6.76 -3.37 -12.46
CA PHE A 23 -6.11 -2.07 -12.28
C PHE A 23 -5.25 -1.67 -13.49
N MET A 24 -4.47 -2.60 -14.06
CA MET A 24 -3.68 -2.31 -15.27
C MET A 24 -4.54 -2.13 -16.51
N ILE A 25 -5.67 -2.85 -16.64
CA ILE A 25 -6.63 -2.65 -17.74
C ILE A 25 -7.31 -1.29 -17.59
N GLU A 26 -7.72 -0.90 -16.38
CA GLU A 26 -8.24 0.45 -16.14
C GLU A 26 -7.20 1.52 -16.42
N GLU A 27 -5.96 1.34 -15.98
CA GLU A 27 -4.85 2.25 -16.27
C GLU A 27 -4.60 2.36 -17.78
N PHE A 28 -4.59 1.24 -18.51
CA PHE A 28 -4.41 1.21 -19.95
C PHE A 28 -5.57 1.86 -20.71
N VAL A 29 -6.81 1.45 -20.43
CA VAL A 29 -8.03 1.99 -21.07
C VAL A 29 -8.17 3.50 -20.82
N THR A 30 -7.71 3.98 -19.66
CA THR A 30 -7.75 5.41 -19.33
C THR A 30 -6.50 6.19 -19.75
N SER A 31 -5.36 5.53 -19.99
CA SER A 31 -4.18 6.13 -20.59
C SER A 31 -4.38 6.51 -22.06
N THR A 32 -5.26 5.80 -22.78
CA THR A 32 -5.72 6.21 -24.12
C THR A 32 -6.69 7.41 -24.10
N SER A 33 -7.24 7.75 -22.93
CA SER A 33 -8.10 8.92 -22.69
C SER A 33 -7.31 10.13 -22.16
N ALA A 34 -5.99 10.17 -22.40
CA ALA A 34 -5.00 11.11 -21.84
C ALA A 34 -5.16 12.59 -22.23
N GLU A 35 -6.39 13.07 -22.45
CA GLU A 35 -6.70 14.50 -22.36
C GLU A 35 -6.98 14.95 -20.91
N SER A 36 -7.14 14.03 -19.94
CA SER A 36 -7.58 14.36 -18.57
C SER A 36 -6.52 14.33 -17.47
N LYS A 37 -5.24 14.04 -17.77
CA LYS A 37 -4.17 14.06 -16.74
C LYS A 37 -3.88 15.47 -16.23
N GLU A 38 -4.08 16.50 -17.04
CA GLU A 38 -3.75 17.90 -16.67
C GLU A 38 -4.82 18.63 -15.84
N SER A 39 -6.03 18.09 -15.66
CA SER A 39 -7.15 18.86 -15.08
C SER A 39 -7.67 18.38 -13.72
N THR A 40 -7.25 17.22 -13.22
CA THR A 40 -7.76 16.69 -11.95
C THR A 40 -6.81 17.07 -10.81
N PRO A 41 -7.24 17.91 -9.84
CA PRO A 41 -6.38 18.27 -8.72
C PRO A 41 -6.15 17.05 -7.80
N SER A 42 -5.03 17.06 -7.08
CA SER A 42 -4.80 16.16 -5.95
C SER A 42 -5.97 16.23 -4.97
N LEU A 43 -6.44 15.08 -4.49
CA LEU A 43 -7.53 15.07 -3.52
C LEU A 43 -7.10 15.74 -2.22
N LEU A 44 -5.87 15.49 -1.76
CA LEU A 44 -5.34 16.04 -0.51
C LEU A 44 -4.30 17.11 -0.81
N ASP A 45 -4.31 18.19 -0.04
CA ASP A 45 -3.34 19.28 -0.14
C ASP A 45 -2.99 19.92 1.22
N GLY A 46 -2.21 20.99 1.19
CA GLY A 46 -1.71 21.69 2.38
C GLY A 46 -0.62 20.90 3.09
N HIS A 47 -0.56 20.99 4.43
CA HIS A 47 0.38 20.17 5.20
C HIS A 47 -0.16 18.76 5.37
N ILE A 48 0.55 17.79 4.78
CA ILE A 48 0.21 16.38 4.85
C ILE A 48 1.15 15.67 5.84
N ILE A 49 0.55 14.97 6.80
CA ILE A 49 1.21 14.01 7.69
C ILE A 49 0.94 12.62 7.13
N SER A 50 2.01 11.85 6.94
CA SER A 50 1.97 10.49 6.43
C SER A 50 2.49 9.54 7.49
N VAL A 51 1.69 8.55 7.89
CA VAL A 51 2.08 7.52 8.85
C VAL A 51 1.87 6.15 8.22
N ALA A 52 2.81 5.24 8.38
CA ALA A 52 2.68 3.88 7.87
C ALA A 52 2.86 2.81 8.93
N GLN A 53 2.26 1.65 8.67
CA GLN A 53 2.41 0.44 9.45
C GLN A 53 2.61 -0.74 8.50
N ILE A 54 3.62 -1.55 8.75
CA ILE A 54 3.85 -2.81 8.03
C ILE A 54 3.29 -3.95 8.87
N GLU A 55 2.51 -4.83 8.24
CA GLU A 55 2.06 -6.10 8.79
C GLU A 55 2.80 -7.24 8.09
N LEU A 56 3.44 -8.12 8.86
CA LEU A 56 4.12 -9.32 8.37
C LEU A 56 3.81 -10.48 9.32
N GLY A 57 3.17 -11.54 8.82
CA GLY A 57 2.90 -12.74 9.63
C GLY A 57 1.99 -12.49 10.84
N GLY A 58 1.12 -11.47 10.76
CA GLY A 58 0.24 -11.03 11.84
C GLY A 58 0.88 -10.03 12.81
N GLU A 59 2.20 -9.89 12.79
CA GLU A 59 2.92 -8.88 13.55
C GLU A 59 2.88 -7.53 12.86
N LYS A 60 2.87 -6.47 13.67
CA LYS A 60 2.47 -5.13 13.27
C LYS A 60 3.52 -4.10 13.70
N TYR A 61 4.13 -3.44 12.72
CA TYR A 61 5.29 -2.56 12.88
C TYR A 61 4.97 -1.17 12.36
N LEU A 62 4.78 -0.21 13.27
CA LEU A 62 4.64 1.18 12.87
C LEU A 62 5.99 1.72 12.39
N LEU A 63 6.00 2.42 11.25
CA LEU A 63 7.17 3.14 10.77
C LEU A 63 7.26 4.46 11.56
N ASP A 64 8.45 4.75 12.07
CA ASP A 64 8.71 5.83 13.01
C ASP A 64 10.11 6.38 12.74
N ASP A 65 10.17 7.68 12.40
CA ASP A 65 11.38 8.44 12.06
C ASP A 65 12.47 8.33 13.14
N ASN A 66 12.08 8.11 14.40
CA ASN A 66 13.01 8.03 15.54
C ASN A 66 13.60 6.63 15.77
N LYS A 67 13.15 5.61 15.05
CA LYS A 67 13.58 4.22 15.28
C LYS A 67 14.50 3.74 14.18
N GLN A 68 15.67 3.20 14.58
CA GLN A 68 16.59 2.51 13.69
C GLN A 68 15.86 1.44 12.86
N VAL A 69 16.42 1.13 11.68
CA VAL A 69 15.93 0.04 10.82
C VAL A 69 15.68 -1.21 11.65
N ARG A 70 14.41 -1.63 11.75
CA ARG A 70 14.03 -2.78 12.55
C ARG A 70 14.25 -4.04 11.74
N LEU A 71 15.16 -4.90 12.22
CA LEU A 71 15.42 -6.19 11.62
C LEU A 71 14.38 -7.21 12.11
N VAL A 72 13.70 -7.87 11.18
CA VAL A 72 12.71 -8.93 11.44
C VAL A 72 13.36 -10.27 11.13
N GLY A 73 13.86 -10.91 12.19
CA GLY A 73 14.62 -12.16 12.20
C GLY A 73 13.84 -13.44 11.98
N ASP A 74 12.54 -13.35 12.18
CA ASP A 74 11.60 -14.44 12.33
C ASP A 74 10.64 -14.58 11.14
N HIS A 75 10.80 -13.76 10.10
CA HIS A 75 10.02 -13.92 8.89
C HIS A 75 10.35 -15.26 8.21
N ASP A 76 9.35 -16.14 8.11
CA ASP A 76 9.49 -17.47 7.55
C ASP A 76 9.00 -17.51 6.11
N TRP A 77 9.96 -17.34 5.19
CA TRP A 77 9.77 -17.44 3.74
C TRP A 77 9.17 -18.76 3.26
N SER A 78 9.24 -19.84 4.04
CA SER A 78 8.73 -21.16 3.63
C SER A 78 7.20 -21.31 3.76
N THR A 79 6.55 -20.35 4.42
CA THR A 79 5.11 -20.36 4.70
C THR A 79 4.39 -19.19 4.05
N GLU A 80 3.14 -19.41 3.62
CA GLU A 80 2.28 -18.31 3.20
C GLU A 80 1.81 -17.56 4.45
N GLN A 81 2.13 -16.27 4.51
CA GLN A 81 1.85 -15.41 5.65
C GLN A 81 1.23 -14.12 5.14
N ASP A 82 0.12 -13.68 5.74
CA ASP A 82 -0.48 -12.41 5.35
C ASP A 82 0.53 -11.27 5.56
N ALA A 83 0.62 -10.39 4.56
CA ALA A 83 1.47 -9.22 4.59
C ALA A 83 0.77 -8.04 3.93
N ALA A 84 0.87 -6.88 4.57
CA ALA A 84 0.25 -5.65 4.10
C ALA A 84 1.03 -4.42 4.57
N ILE A 85 0.91 -3.32 3.81
CA ILE A 85 1.36 -2.00 4.26
C ILE A 85 0.13 -1.12 4.39
N TYR A 86 -0.06 -0.55 5.57
CA TYR A 86 -1.12 0.40 5.87
C TYR A 86 -0.53 1.80 5.84
N VAL A 87 -1.24 2.74 5.22
CA VAL A 87 -0.82 4.14 5.16
C VAL A 87 -1.98 5.02 5.56
N ALA A 88 -1.70 6.03 6.38
CA ALA A 88 -2.62 7.08 6.75
C ALA A 88 -2.07 8.42 6.26
N LEU A 89 -2.91 9.18 5.59
CA LEU A 89 -2.64 10.55 5.18
C LEU A 89 -3.60 11.47 5.94
N LEU A 90 -3.04 12.38 6.74
CA LEU A 90 -3.77 13.45 7.40
C LEU A 90 -3.41 14.76 6.71
N SER A 91 -4.40 15.50 6.23
CA SER A 91 -4.21 16.71 5.43
C SER A 91 -5.00 17.88 5.98
N ASP A 92 -4.53 19.09 5.69
CA ASP A 92 -5.21 20.35 6.02
C ASP A 92 -6.50 20.51 5.22
N ASN A 93 -6.44 20.26 3.90
CA ASN A 93 -7.61 20.35 3.05
C ASN A 93 -7.76 19.12 2.15
N ALA A 94 -8.99 18.91 1.74
CA ALA A 94 -9.37 17.94 0.73
C ALA A 94 -10.22 18.65 -0.33
N ALA A 95 -9.94 18.37 -1.61
CA ALA A 95 -10.61 18.96 -2.78
C ALA A 95 -12.03 18.40 -3.00
N ILE A 96 -12.83 18.24 -1.95
CA ILE A 96 -14.16 17.62 -1.96
C ILE A 96 -15.08 18.31 -2.97
N ASP A 97 -15.24 19.63 -2.85
CA ASP A 97 -16.12 20.40 -3.74
C ASP A 97 -15.73 20.30 -5.22
N ALA A 98 -14.43 20.27 -5.50
CA ALA A 98 -13.93 20.11 -6.87
C ALA A 98 -14.25 18.72 -7.42
N TYR A 99 -14.06 17.67 -6.61
CA TYR A 99 -14.38 16.29 -6.99
C TYR A 99 -15.88 16.12 -7.20
N GLU A 100 -16.71 16.64 -6.31
CA GLU A 100 -18.17 16.63 -6.47
C GLU A 100 -18.60 17.36 -7.75
N THR A 101 -18.05 18.53 -8.03
CA THR A 101 -18.33 19.31 -9.24
C THR A 101 -17.92 18.57 -10.52
N MET A 102 -16.84 17.79 -10.46
CA MET A 102 -16.35 16.96 -11.58
C MET A 102 -17.08 15.62 -11.68
N GLY A 103 -17.97 15.27 -10.74
CA GLY A 103 -18.62 13.96 -10.68
C GLY A 103 -17.67 12.82 -10.30
N LEU A 104 -16.56 13.14 -9.62
CA LEU A 104 -15.56 12.19 -9.13
C LEU A 104 -15.85 11.81 -7.67
N THR A 105 -15.44 10.59 -7.28
CA THR A 105 -15.58 10.11 -5.91
C THR A 105 -14.46 10.66 -5.04
N HIS A 106 -14.78 11.49 -4.05
CA HIS A 106 -13.82 11.99 -3.05
C HIS A 106 -13.73 11.09 -1.81
N HIS A 107 -14.66 10.15 -1.63
CA HIS A 107 -14.63 9.20 -0.51
C HIS A 107 -13.65 8.05 -0.73
N GLU A 108 -13.32 7.75 -1.98
CA GLU A 108 -12.47 6.65 -2.38
C GLU A 108 -11.65 7.07 -3.60
N CYS A 109 -10.33 6.91 -3.56
CA CYS A 109 -9.44 7.26 -4.67
C CYS A 109 -8.42 6.16 -4.92
N GLN A 110 -8.10 5.92 -6.19
CA GLN A 110 -7.12 4.91 -6.58
C GLN A 110 -5.70 5.40 -6.28
N MET A 111 -4.94 4.56 -5.60
CA MET A 111 -3.59 4.85 -5.14
C MET A 111 -2.60 3.84 -5.68
N THR A 112 -1.38 4.30 -5.88
CA THR A 112 -0.23 3.49 -6.24
C THR A 112 0.89 3.74 -5.23
N MET A 113 1.57 2.67 -4.81
CA MET A 113 2.71 2.71 -3.89
C MET A 113 3.85 1.85 -4.42
N GLN A 114 5.06 2.40 -4.41
CA GLN A 114 6.28 1.64 -4.68
C GLN A 114 6.98 1.27 -3.36
N ILE A 115 7.24 -0.02 -3.18
CA ILE A 115 7.99 -0.51 -2.01
C ILE A 115 9.49 -0.38 -2.28
N SER A 116 10.16 0.50 -1.56
CA SER A 116 11.61 0.76 -1.72
C SER A 116 12.00 1.05 -3.18
N GLU A 117 13.26 1.42 -3.42
CA GLU A 117 13.71 1.73 -4.79
C GLU A 117 13.54 0.55 -5.74
N SER A 118 13.83 -0.68 -5.29
CA SER A 118 13.89 -1.89 -6.12
C SER A 118 12.71 -2.86 -5.92
N GLY A 119 11.62 -2.44 -5.28
CA GLY A 119 10.51 -3.34 -4.98
C GLY A 119 9.27 -3.09 -5.82
N PRO A 120 8.21 -3.88 -5.57
CA PRO A 120 7.02 -3.89 -6.39
C PRO A 120 6.21 -2.60 -6.26
N VAL A 121 5.55 -2.25 -7.36
CA VAL A 121 4.49 -1.25 -7.42
C VAL A 121 3.15 -1.93 -7.13
N ILE A 122 2.39 -1.38 -6.19
CA ILE A 122 1.16 -1.96 -5.68
C ILE A 122 0.04 -0.93 -5.74
N HIS A 123 -1.13 -1.37 -6.17
CA HIS A 123 -2.32 -0.55 -6.25
C HIS A 123 -3.27 -0.84 -5.09
N THR A 124 -3.99 0.19 -4.64
CA THR A 124 -5.09 0.05 -3.67
C THR A 124 -6.05 1.22 -3.76
N THR A 125 -7.11 1.18 -2.96
CA THR A 125 -8.01 2.31 -2.76
C THR A 125 -7.67 3.01 -1.45
N MET A 126 -7.57 4.34 -1.50
CA MET A 126 -7.56 5.20 -0.33
C MET A 126 -8.98 5.60 0.05
N GLU A 127 -9.35 5.40 1.30
CA GLU A 127 -10.70 5.58 1.83
C GLU A 127 -10.74 6.77 2.80
N ASN A 128 -11.74 7.63 2.65
CA ASN A 128 -12.03 8.73 3.57
C ASN A 128 -12.50 8.16 4.91
N TYR A 129 -11.67 8.31 5.93
CA TYR A 129 -11.94 7.83 7.28
C TYR A 129 -12.61 8.88 8.17
N GLY A 130 -12.63 10.15 7.74
CA GLY A 130 -13.40 11.21 8.36
C GLY A 130 -12.57 12.46 8.63
N THR A 131 -12.93 13.18 9.69
CA THR A 131 -12.25 14.43 10.07
C THR A 131 -11.91 14.45 11.55
N ILE A 132 -10.76 15.04 11.85
CA ILE A 132 -10.15 15.08 13.18
C ILE A 132 -9.86 16.53 13.51
N ARG A 133 -10.12 16.94 14.75
CA ARG A 133 -9.82 18.30 15.21
C ARG A 133 -8.47 18.36 15.90
N THR A 134 -7.71 19.42 15.65
CA THR A 134 -6.49 19.74 16.38
C THR A 134 -6.86 20.58 17.61
N GLY A 135 -6.54 20.09 18.79
CA GLY A 135 -6.68 20.81 20.05
C GLY A 135 -5.35 21.36 20.53
N GLU A 136 -5.26 22.67 20.71
CA GLU A 136 -4.09 23.32 21.30
C GLU A 136 -4.16 23.30 22.84
N GLN A 137 -3.08 22.91 23.48
CA GLN A 137 -2.88 23.03 24.93
C GLN A 137 -1.68 23.92 25.21
N ILE A 138 -1.83 24.81 26.19
CA ILE A 138 -0.79 25.75 26.61
C ILE A 138 -0.28 25.30 27.97
N HIS A 139 0.99 24.93 28.01
CA HIS A 139 1.73 24.58 29.21
C HIS A 139 2.59 25.77 29.65
N LEU A 140 2.50 26.11 30.92
CA LEU A 140 3.39 27.10 31.54
C LEU A 140 4.58 26.36 32.13
N GLU A 141 5.76 26.55 31.54
CA GLU A 141 7.00 25.93 31.98
C GLU A 141 7.94 26.99 32.58
N GLN A 142 8.78 26.59 33.52
CA GLN A 142 9.77 27.49 34.11
C GLN A 142 11.09 27.35 33.35
N GLY A 143 11.43 28.36 32.55
CA GLY A 143 12.69 28.47 31.82
C GLY A 143 13.76 29.25 32.58
N ASP A 144 14.94 29.36 31.98
CA ASP A 144 16.12 29.99 32.59
C ASP A 144 15.92 31.49 32.90
N TYR A 145 14.96 32.14 32.23
CA TYR A 145 14.69 33.57 32.34
C TYR A 145 13.27 33.93 32.79
N GLY A 146 12.45 32.94 33.22
CA GLY A 146 11.08 33.19 33.68
C GLY A 146 10.09 32.09 33.32
N ILE A 147 8.80 32.43 33.31
CA ILE A 147 7.74 31.51 32.84
C ILE A 147 7.68 31.60 31.31
N GLU A 148 7.86 30.46 30.65
CA GLU A 148 7.73 30.30 29.20
C GLU A 148 6.43 29.57 28.87
N GLN A 149 5.84 29.91 27.73
CA GLN A 149 4.64 29.25 27.21
C GLN A 149 5.06 28.20 26.19
N ARG A 150 4.73 26.94 26.46
CA ARG A 150 4.90 25.84 25.52
C ARG A 150 3.53 25.42 24.99
N HIS A 151 3.42 25.37 23.68
CA HIS A 151 2.20 24.97 22.98
C HIS A 151 2.35 23.51 22.54
N THR A 152 1.31 22.71 22.74
CA THR A 152 1.23 21.32 22.27
C THR A 152 -0.10 21.12 21.55
N PHE A 153 -0.14 20.21 20.57
CA PHE A 153 -1.29 20.07 19.67
C PHE A 153 -1.78 18.63 19.58
N ASP A 154 -2.87 18.28 20.27
CA ASP A 154 -3.39 16.92 20.24
C ASP A 154 -4.51 16.74 19.21
N LEU A 155 -4.55 15.58 18.58
CA LEU A 155 -5.65 15.15 17.74
C LEU A 155 -6.82 14.66 18.59
N CYS A 156 -7.97 15.31 18.41
CA CYS A 156 -9.25 14.99 19.01
C CYS A 156 -10.17 14.32 17.96
N VAL A 157 -10.65 13.12 18.29
CA VAL A 157 -11.56 12.36 17.43
C VAL A 157 -12.96 12.95 17.50
N ASP A 158 -13.44 13.49 16.38
CA ASP A 158 -14.78 14.10 16.29
C ASP A 158 -15.73 13.25 15.44
N ASP A 159 -15.38 12.98 14.18
CA ASP A 159 -16.23 12.29 13.21
C ASP A 159 -15.41 11.30 12.37
N LEU A 160 -15.30 10.07 12.89
CA LEU A 160 -14.62 8.96 12.21
C LEU A 160 -15.63 7.90 11.80
N LYS A 161 -15.46 7.38 10.59
CA LYS A 161 -16.30 6.31 10.07
C LYS A 161 -15.87 4.96 10.64
N GLU A 162 -16.83 4.14 11.04
CA GLU A 162 -16.55 2.73 11.33
C GLU A 162 -16.16 1.99 10.04
N GLY A 163 -15.19 1.09 10.15
CA GLY A 163 -14.70 0.36 8.99
C GLY A 163 -13.56 -0.58 9.30
N HIS A 164 -13.16 -1.36 8.29
CA HIS A 164 -12.15 -2.40 8.43
C HIS A 164 -10.72 -1.87 8.72
N LEU A 165 -10.50 -0.55 8.60
CA LEU A 165 -9.24 0.13 8.94
C LEU A 165 -9.30 0.92 10.26
N GLN A 166 -10.40 0.83 11.02
CA GLN A 166 -10.60 1.60 12.25
C GLN A 166 -9.50 1.40 13.29
N ASP A 167 -9.06 0.15 13.50
CA ASP A 167 -7.96 -0.17 14.42
C ASP A 167 -6.65 0.52 14.01
N PHE A 168 -6.40 0.61 12.69
CA PHE A 168 -5.22 1.28 12.17
C PHE A 168 -5.34 2.80 12.34
N GLY A 169 -6.48 3.39 11.96
CA GLY A 169 -6.73 4.82 12.15
C GLY A 169 -6.58 5.26 13.61
N THR A 170 -7.11 4.47 14.55
CA THR A 170 -6.99 4.73 15.99
C THR A 170 -5.53 4.70 16.46
N ARG A 171 -4.75 3.69 16.01
CA ARG A 171 -3.31 3.61 16.33
C ARG A 171 -2.51 4.78 15.77
N VAL A 172 -2.83 5.26 14.56
CA VAL A 172 -2.17 6.42 13.94
C VAL A 172 -2.41 7.68 14.77
N ILE A 173 -3.65 7.92 15.18
CA ILE A 173 -4.01 9.08 16.00
C ILE A 173 -3.28 9.04 17.34
N GLN A 174 -3.30 7.87 18.00
CA GLN A 174 -2.55 7.66 19.24
C GLN A 174 -1.06 7.93 19.06
N HIS A 175 -0.44 7.39 18.00
CA HIS A 175 0.97 7.59 17.72
C HIS A 175 1.33 9.06 17.51
N ILE A 176 0.52 9.80 16.75
CA ILE A 176 0.75 11.23 16.51
C ILE A 176 0.69 12.01 17.82
N ASN A 177 -0.28 11.72 18.69
CA ASN A 177 -0.41 12.37 20.00
C ASN A 177 0.77 12.02 20.93
N GLU A 178 1.19 10.75 20.97
CA GLU A 178 2.34 10.31 21.76
C GLU A 178 3.67 10.91 21.28
N ASN A 179 3.76 11.28 20.00
CA ASN A 179 4.95 11.84 19.36
C ASN A 179 4.72 13.29 18.92
N ASN A 180 3.97 14.05 19.74
CA ASN A 180 3.53 15.42 19.44
C ASN A 180 4.62 16.31 18.85
N ALA A 181 5.81 16.29 19.45
CA ALA A 181 6.94 17.14 19.06
C ALA A 181 7.40 16.92 17.61
N LEU A 182 7.22 15.72 17.04
CA LEU A 182 7.55 15.44 15.64
C LEU A 182 6.54 16.06 14.68
N TYR A 183 5.27 16.09 15.08
CA TYR A 183 4.16 16.47 14.23
C TYR A 183 3.65 17.90 14.47
N GLU A 184 4.09 18.55 15.56
CA GLU A 184 3.64 19.87 16.03
C GLU A 184 3.58 20.92 14.91
N SER A 185 4.66 21.01 14.12
CA SER A 185 4.77 21.97 13.02
C SER A 185 3.72 21.80 11.92
N LYS A 186 3.26 20.56 11.70
CA LYS A 186 2.22 20.20 10.73
C LYS A 186 0.83 20.29 11.35
N LEU A 187 0.69 20.04 12.66
CA LEU A 187 -0.58 20.08 13.38
C LEU A 187 -1.11 21.50 13.56
N LYS A 188 -0.24 22.46 13.93
CA LYS A 188 -0.63 23.84 14.26
C LYS A 188 -1.35 24.66 13.16
N ASN A 189 -1.30 24.22 11.91
CA ASN A 189 -1.72 25.06 10.77
C ASN A 189 -3.23 25.13 10.56
N GLN A 190 -3.98 24.11 11.01
CA GLN A 190 -5.43 24.03 10.87
C GLN A 190 -6.04 23.34 12.08
N ASP A 191 -7.21 23.84 12.49
CA ASP A 191 -8.03 23.28 13.57
C ASP A 191 -8.72 21.97 13.16
N LYS A 192 -8.85 21.72 11.86
CA LYS A 192 -9.43 20.50 11.29
C LYS A 192 -8.45 19.83 10.32
N LYS A 193 -8.40 18.50 10.36
CA LYS A 193 -7.65 17.64 9.44
C LYS A 193 -8.58 16.61 8.81
N TYR A 194 -8.34 16.30 7.54
CA TYR A 194 -8.98 15.18 6.85
C TYR A 194 -8.09 13.95 6.93
N ILE A 195 -8.64 12.82 7.36
CA ILE A 195 -7.90 11.55 7.45
C ILE A 195 -8.38 10.58 6.39
N TYR A 196 -7.41 10.05 5.65
CA TYR A 196 -7.62 8.99 4.68
C TYR A 196 -6.72 7.81 5.00
N LEU A 197 -7.27 6.61 4.89
CA LEU A 197 -6.59 5.36 5.22
C LEU A 197 -6.54 4.46 3.99
N MET A 198 -5.48 3.66 3.89
CA MET A 198 -5.35 2.68 2.82
C MET A 198 -4.58 1.45 3.30
N LYS A 199 -4.84 0.32 2.63
CA LYS A 199 -4.17 -0.96 2.86
C LYS A 199 -3.68 -1.52 1.52
N PHE A 200 -2.37 -1.61 1.36
CA PHE A 200 -1.72 -2.29 0.24
C PHE A 200 -1.49 -3.76 0.63
N GLU A 201 -2.26 -4.68 0.04
CA GLU A 201 -2.00 -6.10 0.20
C GLU A 201 -0.77 -6.50 -0.61
N LEU A 202 0.20 -7.18 0.02
CA LEU A 202 1.47 -7.54 -0.65
C LEU A 202 1.38 -8.82 -1.50
N ASN A 203 0.16 -9.34 -1.68
CA ASN A 203 -0.12 -10.54 -2.45
C ASN A 203 0.44 -10.43 -3.88
N TYR A 204 0.89 -11.55 -4.43
CA TYR A 204 1.53 -11.59 -5.75
C TYR A 204 1.16 -12.85 -6.53
N ILE A 205 1.46 -12.85 -7.82
CA ILE A 205 1.42 -14.05 -8.67
C ILE A 205 2.85 -14.59 -8.78
N SER A 206 3.04 -15.84 -8.35
CA SER A 206 4.34 -16.50 -8.36
C SER A 206 4.76 -16.91 -9.78
N PRO A 207 6.03 -17.30 -9.96
CA PRO A 207 6.51 -17.88 -11.23
C PRO A 207 5.79 -19.14 -11.68
N THR A 208 5.14 -19.87 -10.75
CA THR A 208 4.26 -21.01 -11.05
C THR A 208 2.86 -20.60 -11.52
N GLY A 209 2.56 -19.30 -11.58
CA GLY A 209 1.24 -18.76 -11.90
C GLY A 209 0.23 -18.85 -10.75
N LYS A 210 0.67 -19.20 -9.55
CA LYS A 210 -0.15 -19.28 -8.34
C LYS A 210 -0.29 -17.90 -7.70
N ARG A 211 -1.49 -17.53 -7.23
CA ARG A 211 -1.61 -16.39 -6.30
C ARG A 211 -1.12 -16.79 -4.92
N VAL A 212 -0.09 -16.11 -4.43
CA VAL A 212 0.49 -16.33 -3.11
C VAL A 212 0.12 -15.18 -2.19
N LYS A 213 -0.28 -15.51 -0.96
CA LYS A 213 -0.48 -14.51 0.07
C LYS A 213 0.84 -14.19 0.77
N GLY A 214 1.13 -12.91 0.90
CA GLY A 214 2.30 -12.44 1.63
C GLY A 214 3.33 -11.72 0.78
N LEU A 215 4.45 -11.38 1.41
CA LEU A 215 5.56 -10.67 0.79
C LEU A 215 6.26 -11.56 -0.26
N ARG A 216 6.44 -11.05 -1.48
CA ARG A 216 7.35 -11.68 -2.45
C ARG A 216 8.81 -11.33 -2.15
N PRO A 217 9.76 -12.22 -2.44
CA PRO A 217 11.15 -11.80 -2.60
C PRO A 217 11.29 -10.91 -3.85
N TYR A 218 12.17 -9.92 -3.77
CA TYR A 218 12.50 -9.00 -4.85
C TYR A 218 13.93 -8.45 -4.69
N GLY A 219 14.53 -8.01 -5.79
CA GLY A 219 15.95 -7.68 -5.89
C GLY A 219 16.83 -8.88 -5.54
N ASN A 220 18.00 -8.62 -4.96
CA ASN A 220 18.99 -9.64 -4.58
C ASN A 220 18.65 -10.28 -3.23
N ALA A 221 17.39 -10.66 -3.03
CA ALA A 221 16.83 -11.21 -1.79
C ALA A 221 17.49 -12.51 -1.32
N HIS A 222 18.19 -13.22 -2.21
CA HIS A 222 18.90 -14.46 -1.88
C HIS A 222 20.34 -14.20 -1.39
N GLU A 223 20.92 -13.05 -1.76
CA GLU A 223 22.25 -12.64 -1.31
C GLU A 223 22.17 -11.79 -0.05
N SER A 224 21.16 -10.92 0.01
CA SER A 224 21.04 -9.81 0.96
C SER A 224 19.65 -9.67 1.56
N SER A 225 19.59 -9.05 2.74
CA SER A 225 18.31 -8.74 3.40
C SER A 225 17.54 -7.68 2.61
N ILE A 226 16.23 -7.83 2.57
CA ILE A 226 15.32 -6.94 1.85
C ILE A 226 14.92 -5.78 2.76
N ARG A 227 14.96 -4.55 2.24
CA ARG A 227 14.41 -3.37 2.91
C ARG A 227 12.98 -3.12 2.45
N ILE A 228 12.04 -3.08 3.38
CA ILE A 228 10.64 -2.70 3.16
C ILE A 228 10.43 -1.30 3.72
N GLY A 229 10.39 -0.33 2.82
CA GLY A 229 9.97 1.05 3.09
C GLY A 229 9.05 1.53 1.97
N ILE A 230 8.55 2.75 2.08
CA ILE A 230 7.72 3.36 1.04
C ILE A 230 8.60 4.35 0.28
N GLU A 231 8.87 4.06 -1.00
CA GLU A 231 9.66 4.93 -1.87
C GLU A 231 8.80 6.05 -2.44
N SER A 232 7.60 5.70 -2.88
CA SER A 232 6.64 6.67 -3.40
C SER A 232 5.22 6.22 -3.12
N ILE A 233 4.35 7.21 -2.98
CA ILE A 233 2.90 7.03 -2.88
C ILE A 233 2.25 8.12 -3.73
N SER A 234 1.37 7.74 -4.65
CA SER A 234 0.74 8.67 -5.59
C SER A 234 -0.72 8.32 -5.81
N GLN A 235 -1.50 9.36 -6.10
CA GLN A 235 -2.86 9.17 -6.57
C GLN A 235 -2.83 8.87 -8.06
N THR A 236 -3.56 7.84 -8.47
CA THR A 236 -3.63 7.45 -9.88
C THR A 236 -4.33 8.56 -10.67
N ARG A 237 -3.81 8.89 -11.86
CA ARG A 237 -4.31 9.95 -12.75
C ARG A 237 -4.16 11.39 -12.26
N VAL A 238 -3.40 11.63 -11.19
CA VAL A 238 -2.98 12.97 -10.76
C VAL A 238 -1.46 13.03 -10.80
N ASP A 239 -0.92 14.12 -11.34
CA ASP A 239 0.52 14.34 -11.31
C ASP A 239 0.98 14.72 -9.90
N GLY A 240 1.95 13.97 -9.37
CA GLY A 240 2.57 14.22 -8.08
C GLY A 240 2.57 13.01 -7.15
N THR A 241 3.36 13.12 -6.08
CA THR A 241 3.45 12.14 -5.00
C THR A 241 3.03 12.80 -3.69
N TYR A 242 2.37 12.02 -2.83
CA TYR A 242 2.16 12.42 -1.45
C TYR A 242 3.45 12.21 -0.64
N PRO A 243 3.62 12.91 0.50
CA PRO A 243 4.73 12.65 1.39
C PRO A 243 4.80 11.18 1.80
N THR A 244 6.00 10.61 1.74
CA THR A 244 6.25 9.24 2.15
C THR A 244 6.54 9.20 3.65
N PRO A 245 5.94 8.24 4.39
CA PRO A 245 6.34 7.97 5.76
C PRO A 245 7.82 7.58 5.81
N GLU A 246 8.59 8.13 6.75
CA GLU A 246 9.98 7.72 6.91
C GLU A 246 10.07 6.41 7.70
N GLY A 247 11.25 5.81 7.68
CA GLY A 247 11.51 4.51 8.32
C GLY A 247 11.37 3.32 7.37
N SER A 248 11.89 2.18 7.81
CA SER A 248 11.86 0.94 7.04
C SER A 248 12.12 -0.27 7.92
N LEU A 249 11.64 -1.41 7.45
CA LEU A 249 11.83 -2.71 8.06
C LEU A 249 12.81 -3.53 7.22
N MET A 250 13.73 -4.24 7.86
CA MET A 250 14.66 -5.13 7.16
C MET A 250 14.23 -6.58 7.39
N VAL A 251 13.97 -7.32 6.30
CA VAL A 251 13.63 -8.73 6.32
C VAL A 251 14.84 -9.54 5.90
N TYR A 252 15.17 -10.60 6.65
CA TYR A 252 16.32 -11.43 6.31
C TYR A 252 16.20 -12.06 4.92
N LYS A 253 17.35 -12.27 4.31
CA LYS A 253 17.48 -12.94 3.02
C LYS A 253 16.82 -14.33 2.98
N VAL A 254 16.40 -14.71 1.79
CA VAL A 254 15.91 -16.05 1.46
C VAL A 254 17.09 -17.04 1.53
N LYS A 255 16.95 -18.15 2.27
CA LYS A 255 18.03 -19.14 2.45
C LYS A 255 18.07 -20.22 1.37
N ASP A 256 16.91 -20.67 0.93
CA ASP A 256 16.74 -21.64 -0.16
C ASP A 256 15.68 -21.07 -1.08
N MET A 257 15.99 -20.83 -2.35
CA MET A 257 15.02 -20.24 -3.30
C MET A 257 14.10 -21.28 -3.91
N ASN A 258 14.57 -22.53 -4.03
CA ASN A 258 14.02 -23.51 -4.97
C ASN A 258 13.17 -24.57 -4.29
N ASN A 259 13.25 -24.72 -2.97
CA ASN A 259 12.55 -25.79 -2.27
C ASN A 259 11.67 -25.28 -1.13
N GLY A 260 10.47 -25.85 -1.02
CA GLY A 260 9.55 -25.63 0.10
C GLY A 260 8.84 -24.27 0.13
N ASN A 261 9.31 -23.26 -0.62
CA ASN A 261 8.73 -21.92 -0.58
C ASN A 261 7.37 -21.83 -1.30
N PRO A 262 6.48 -20.93 -0.88
CA PRO A 262 5.19 -20.72 -1.51
C PRO A 262 5.23 -20.45 -3.01
N TRP A 263 6.23 -19.71 -3.48
CA TRP A 263 6.32 -19.27 -4.89
C TRP A 263 6.78 -20.37 -5.86
N VAL A 264 7.34 -21.49 -5.37
CA VAL A 264 7.69 -22.67 -6.19
C VAL A 264 6.70 -23.82 -6.03
N LYS A 265 5.68 -23.69 -5.17
CA LYS A 265 4.67 -24.73 -4.99
C LYS A 265 3.83 -24.84 -6.26
N GLU A 266 3.70 -26.08 -6.74
CA GLU A 266 2.82 -26.43 -7.85
C GLU A 266 1.36 -26.14 -7.48
N PRO A 267 0.67 -25.22 -8.18
CA PRO A 267 -0.73 -24.95 -7.92
C PRO A 267 -1.64 -26.09 -8.37
N THR A 268 -2.75 -26.26 -7.68
CA THR A 268 -3.92 -26.97 -8.21
C THR A 268 -4.62 -26.13 -9.29
N GLU A 269 -5.44 -26.75 -10.15
CA GLU A 269 -6.14 -26.05 -11.24
C GLU A 269 -6.92 -24.80 -10.78
N SER A 270 -7.51 -24.83 -9.58
CA SER A 270 -8.25 -23.69 -9.00
C SER A 270 -7.35 -22.54 -8.50
N GLU A 271 -6.08 -22.83 -8.23
CA GLU A 271 -5.10 -21.87 -7.71
C GLU A 271 -4.32 -21.16 -8.81
N ILE A 272 -4.37 -21.66 -10.05
CA ILE A 272 -3.74 -21.05 -11.21
C ILE A 272 -4.47 -19.74 -11.54
N LYS A 273 -3.76 -18.62 -11.40
CA LYS A 273 -4.20 -17.30 -11.83
C LYS A 273 -3.56 -16.88 -13.15
N ASP A 274 -2.32 -17.30 -13.39
CA ASP A 274 -1.65 -17.13 -14.67
C ASP A 274 -1.36 -18.50 -15.32
N ARG A 275 -2.18 -18.84 -16.33
CA ARG A 275 -2.04 -20.10 -17.07
C ARG A 275 -0.79 -20.13 -17.94
N SER A 276 -0.35 -18.98 -18.43
CA SER A 276 0.82 -18.87 -19.30
C SER A 276 2.09 -19.11 -18.50
N ALA A 277 2.22 -18.45 -17.33
CA ALA A 277 3.31 -18.68 -16.40
C ALA A 277 3.36 -20.14 -15.94
N TYR A 278 2.22 -20.74 -15.59
CA TYR A 278 2.15 -22.14 -15.20
C TYR A 278 2.60 -23.11 -16.30
N SER A 279 2.14 -22.88 -17.53
CA SER A 279 2.49 -23.73 -18.68
C SER A 279 3.98 -23.65 -18.98
N TYR A 280 4.56 -22.44 -18.89
CA TYR A 280 6.00 -22.25 -19.06
C TYR A 280 6.79 -22.91 -17.93
N TRP A 281 6.41 -22.70 -16.66
CA TRP A 281 7.04 -23.33 -15.50
C TRP A 281 7.14 -24.87 -15.62
N LYS A 282 6.10 -25.51 -16.15
CA LYS A 282 6.07 -26.96 -16.40
C LYS A 282 6.99 -27.41 -17.53
N SER A 283 7.30 -26.54 -18.47
CA SER A 283 8.19 -26.85 -19.59
C SER A 283 9.68 -26.78 -19.23
N LEU A 284 10.00 -26.12 -18.11
CA LEU A 284 11.37 -25.91 -17.65
C LEU A 284 11.89 -27.12 -16.87
N ASP A 285 13.18 -27.39 -17.02
CA ASP A 285 13.95 -28.24 -16.12
C ASP A 285 14.41 -27.47 -14.87
N ASP A 286 15.18 -28.11 -14.00
CA ASP A 286 15.59 -27.51 -12.73
C ASP A 286 16.46 -26.25 -12.91
N GLU A 287 17.34 -26.22 -13.91
CA GLU A 287 18.19 -25.06 -14.20
C GLU A 287 17.34 -23.91 -14.79
N GLY A 288 16.45 -24.21 -15.73
CA GLY A 288 15.54 -23.22 -16.30
C GLY A 288 14.60 -22.61 -15.26
N ARG A 289 14.14 -23.40 -14.27
CA ARG A 289 13.35 -22.91 -13.15
C ARG A 289 14.12 -21.94 -12.26
N LYS A 290 15.41 -22.21 -12.04
CA LYS A 290 16.28 -21.33 -11.26
C LYS A 290 16.50 -19.99 -11.97
N GLU A 291 16.84 -20.00 -13.26
CA GLU A 291 16.98 -18.78 -14.07
C GLU A 291 15.67 -17.98 -14.10
N TRP A 292 14.53 -18.67 -14.21
CA TRP A 292 13.21 -18.05 -14.19
C TRP A 292 12.89 -17.38 -12.84
N LEU A 293 13.30 -17.98 -11.73
CA LEU A 293 13.16 -17.41 -10.39
C LEU A 293 14.06 -16.19 -10.19
N GLU A 294 15.32 -16.25 -10.65
CA GLU A 294 16.26 -15.12 -10.59
C GLU A 294 15.72 -13.93 -11.41
N THR A 295 15.29 -14.18 -12.65
CA THR A 295 14.64 -13.20 -13.53
C THR A 295 13.39 -12.60 -12.88
N TRP A 296 12.61 -13.41 -12.16
CA TRP A 296 11.44 -12.91 -11.44
C TRP A 296 11.82 -11.93 -10.35
N MET A 297 12.81 -12.27 -9.53
CA MET A 297 13.21 -11.50 -8.35
C MET A 297 13.96 -10.23 -8.73
N GLU A 298 14.86 -10.27 -9.70
CA GLU A 298 15.74 -9.15 -10.05
C GLU A 298 15.12 -8.30 -11.16
N ASP A 299 14.89 -8.89 -12.33
CA ASP A 299 14.46 -8.16 -13.53
C ASP A 299 12.97 -7.76 -13.48
N ASN A 300 12.13 -8.54 -12.80
CA ASN A 300 10.71 -8.26 -12.60
C ASN A 300 10.37 -7.87 -11.16
N SER A 301 11.33 -7.29 -10.45
CA SER A 301 11.22 -6.86 -9.05
C SER A 301 10.08 -5.84 -8.81
N HIS A 302 9.82 -4.97 -9.80
CA HIS A 302 8.77 -3.95 -9.74
C HIS A 302 7.35 -4.46 -9.97
N SER A 303 7.18 -5.69 -10.46
CA SER A 303 5.87 -6.26 -10.74
C SER A 303 5.32 -7.04 -9.53
N THR A 304 4.00 -7.12 -9.38
CA THR A 304 3.36 -8.10 -8.48
C THR A 304 2.96 -9.39 -9.23
N GLY A 305 3.16 -9.42 -10.54
CA GLY A 305 2.86 -10.55 -11.41
C GLY A 305 3.97 -11.59 -11.51
N ALA A 306 3.64 -12.68 -12.20
CA ALA A 306 4.63 -13.65 -12.67
C ALA A 306 5.56 -12.99 -13.71
N PRO A 307 6.75 -13.55 -13.98
CA PRO A 307 7.63 -12.98 -15.00
C PRO A 307 6.93 -13.01 -16.36
N SER A 308 6.97 -11.88 -17.05
CA SER A 308 6.33 -11.80 -18.35
C SER A 308 7.08 -12.67 -19.35
N LEU A 309 6.34 -13.53 -20.05
CA LEU A 309 6.80 -14.16 -21.27
C LEU A 309 6.74 -13.08 -22.37
N THR A 310 7.51 -12.00 -22.24
CA THR A 310 7.73 -11.10 -23.37
C THR A 310 8.11 -12.00 -24.54
N LEU A 311 7.33 -11.96 -25.63
CA LEU A 311 7.52 -12.79 -26.81
C LEU A 311 9.01 -12.74 -27.18
N LYS A 312 9.79 -13.75 -26.76
CA LYS A 312 11.14 -14.05 -27.28
C LYS A 312 10.99 -14.60 -28.71
N GLN A 313 10.21 -13.89 -29.51
CA GLN A 313 9.93 -14.11 -30.93
C GLN A 313 10.13 -12.77 -31.64
N ILE A 314 11.40 -12.39 -31.78
CA ILE A 314 11.91 -11.82 -33.04
C ILE A 314 13.27 -12.48 -33.29
#